data_AF-A0A9C7UTS6-F1
#
_entry.id   AF-A0A9C7UTS6-F1
#
_cell.length_a   1.000
_cell.length_b   1.000
_cell.length_c   1.000
_cell.angle_alpha   90.00
_cell.angle_beta   90.00
_cell.angle_gamma   90.00
#
_symmetry.space_group_name_H-M   'P 1'
#
loop_
_entity.id
_entity.type
_entity.pdbx_description
1 polymer ?
#
loop_
_entity_poly.entity_id
_entity_poly.type
_entity_poly.pdbx_seq_one_letter_code
_entity_poly.pdbx_strand_id
1 'polypeptide(L)'
;MGIPKFYRWLSERFPVINQELETDYEFDNFYLDMNGIIHLCTHNNNNNNSIQLVWNNVEEMFDSIFEYTDRLYRIVKPKKLLFLAVDGVAPRAKMNQQRSRRFRSAKDAERALAEAIERGEEIKSSSRFDSNCITPGTEFMHVLSKRFKDWISFMITHDPAWQQGCDIIFSGPDVPGEGEHKIMDFIRTHAEDKEWTERKHCLYGLDADLIMLGLVTHFPHFSLLREKYVIQKKDGEANKPRFFFEEFHFLQLALLRDMLYLEFKPLGDTQLPFSYDLERVVDDFVFMCIFVGNDFLPNLPHLDINTGALNVMFAVYKSLLPRMGGYLTERHRIHPKRTEWFLQQVSKAERAYFQYRAVEENEPGFLGDEYKSYYYRSKLGIRMEEEPYRVGELCQKYYEGLHFILQYYYQGCPSWKWFYPSFYAPLASDMVHLEEMRVEFEQGHPFRPLTQLLAVLPPESSSFLPEPLRNLMISDLSPLNEYYPPDFEVDLNGKRNSWEAIVLIPFIDENRLLNALATIDTSTELTDEERCRNEEGKNFIWHAQPKRHSSRLPRRKRGISLGNNYRHDSRPVE
;
A
#
# COMPACT_ATOMS: atom_id res chain seq x y z
N MET A 1 5.15 10.25 -0.95
CA MET A 1 3.87 10.87 -0.55
C MET A 1 3.47 10.33 0.80
N GLY A 2 3.05 11.17 1.74
CA GLY A 2 2.38 10.67 2.94
C GLY A 2 0.90 10.49 2.65
N ILE A 3 0.34 9.33 3.01
CA ILE A 3 -1.11 9.06 3.09
C ILE A 3 -1.91 10.27 3.62
N PRO A 4 -1.49 10.95 4.72
CA PRO A 4 -2.23 12.08 5.24
C PRO A 4 -2.20 13.32 4.34
N LYS A 5 -1.15 13.52 3.54
CA LYS A 5 -0.97 14.73 2.71
C LYS A 5 -1.93 14.74 1.53
N PHE A 6 -2.01 13.60 0.82
CA PHE A 6 -2.90 13.48 -0.34
C PHE A 6 -4.37 13.53 0.06
N TYR A 7 -4.75 12.72 1.06
CA TYR A 7 -6.11 12.73 1.60
C TYR A 7 -6.52 14.12 2.10
N ARG A 8 -5.61 14.84 2.78
CA ARG A 8 -5.85 16.22 3.22
C ARG A 8 -6.09 17.16 2.04
N TRP A 9 -5.24 17.12 1.02
CA TRP A 9 -5.40 17.97 -0.17
C TRP A 9 -6.75 17.71 -0.85
N LEU A 10 -7.14 16.44 -1.01
CA LEU A 10 -8.45 16.07 -1.55
C LEU A 10 -9.60 16.59 -0.70
N SER A 11 -9.51 16.44 0.61
CA SER A 11 -10.56 16.85 1.56
C SER A 11 -10.70 18.38 1.65
N GLU A 12 -9.60 19.12 1.50
CA GLU A 12 -9.61 20.59 1.45
C GLU A 12 -10.17 21.09 0.11
N ARG A 13 -9.84 20.41 -1.00
CA ARG A 13 -10.29 20.80 -2.35
C ARG A 13 -11.74 20.41 -2.63
N PHE A 14 -12.13 19.21 -2.22
CA PHE A 14 -13.41 18.59 -2.49
C PHE A 14 -14.06 18.09 -1.18
N PRO A 15 -14.44 18.99 -0.25
CA PRO A 15 -14.88 18.61 1.09
C PRO A 15 -16.11 17.69 1.10
N VAL A 16 -16.98 17.81 0.09
CA VAL A 16 -18.21 17.01 -0.06
C VAL A 16 -17.96 15.51 -0.26
N ILE A 17 -16.74 15.08 -0.60
CA ILE A 17 -16.45 13.64 -0.77
C ILE A 17 -16.47 12.89 0.56
N ASN A 18 -16.28 13.59 1.69
CA ASN A 18 -16.30 13.00 3.02
C ASN A 18 -17.72 13.09 3.59
N GLN A 19 -18.33 11.93 3.80
CA GLN A 19 -19.71 11.77 4.26
C GLN A 19 -19.71 11.10 5.65
N GLU A 20 -20.56 11.58 6.55
CA GLU A 20 -20.74 10.95 7.85
C GLU A 20 -21.38 9.56 7.70
N LEU A 21 -21.26 8.73 8.73
CA LEU A 21 -21.94 7.43 8.76
C LEU A 21 -23.46 7.65 8.90
N GLU A 22 -24.18 7.65 7.78
CA GLU A 22 -25.64 7.58 7.80
C GLU A 22 -26.11 6.15 8.13
N THR A 23 -27.11 6.00 9.00
CA THR A 23 -27.56 4.69 9.50
C THR A 23 -28.18 3.77 8.45
N ASP A 24 -28.59 4.33 7.29
CA ASP A 24 -29.37 3.63 6.27
C ASP A 24 -28.57 3.33 4.99
N TYR A 25 -27.27 3.67 4.95
CA TYR A 25 -26.46 3.39 3.76
C TYR A 25 -25.99 1.93 3.75
N GLU A 26 -26.55 1.14 2.85
CA GLU A 26 -26.28 -0.30 2.74
C GLU A 26 -25.17 -0.60 1.72
N PHE A 27 -24.35 -1.63 2.01
CA PHE A 27 -23.32 -2.14 1.11
C PHE A 27 -23.55 -3.61 0.75
N ASP A 28 -23.20 -3.98 -0.48
CA ASP A 28 -23.24 -5.37 -0.93
C ASP A 28 -21.93 -6.07 -0.59
N ASN A 29 -20.81 -5.45 -0.96
CA ASN A 29 -19.48 -6.02 -0.81
C ASN A 29 -18.62 -5.14 0.10
N PHE A 30 -17.97 -5.76 1.09
CA PHE A 30 -17.03 -5.11 1.98
C PHE A 30 -15.65 -5.76 1.86
N TYR A 31 -14.63 -4.96 1.62
CA TYR A 31 -13.25 -5.39 1.49
C TYR A 31 -12.40 -4.76 2.60
N LEU A 32 -11.54 -5.56 3.21
CA LEU A 32 -10.70 -5.17 4.33
C LEU A 32 -9.25 -5.45 3.99
N ASP A 33 -8.47 -4.39 3.84
CA ASP A 33 -7.02 -4.49 3.95
C ASP A 33 -6.65 -4.64 5.44
N MET A 34 -6.20 -5.84 5.79
CA MET A 34 -5.96 -6.23 7.17
C MET A 34 -4.65 -5.68 7.71
N ASN A 35 -3.69 -5.30 6.86
CA ASN A 35 -2.37 -4.90 7.36
C ASN A 35 -2.43 -3.60 8.17
N GLY A 36 -3.25 -2.64 7.75
CA GLY A 36 -3.54 -1.44 8.55
C GLY A 36 -4.15 -1.77 9.92
N ILE A 37 -5.06 -2.74 9.98
CA ILE A 37 -5.70 -3.20 11.22
C ILE A 37 -4.70 -3.90 12.13
N ILE A 38 -3.89 -4.81 11.59
CA ILE A 38 -2.87 -5.54 12.36
C ILE A 38 -1.86 -4.56 12.96
N HIS A 39 -1.39 -3.58 12.18
CA HIS A 39 -0.52 -2.53 12.71
C HIS A 39 -1.22 -1.71 13.80
N LEU A 40 -2.45 -1.26 13.59
CA LEU A 40 -3.20 -0.47 14.57
C LEU A 40 -3.39 -1.24 15.89
N CYS A 41 -3.85 -2.49 15.83
CA CYS A 41 -4.16 -3.30 16.99
C CYS A 41 -2.91 -3.81 17.73
N THR A 42 -1.74 -3.79 17.08
CA THR A 42 -0.47 -4.15 17.73
C THR A 42 0.29 -2.95 18.28
N HIS A 43 0.01 -1.74 17.78
CA HIS A 43 0.62 -0.49 18.24
C HIS A 43 -0.38 0.26 19.13
N ASN A 44 -0.32 0.04 20.44
CA ASN A 44 -1.24 0.67 21.40
C ASN A 44 -1.09 2.21 21.40
N ASN A 45 -2.07 2.92 20.82
CA ASN A 45 -2.15 4.38 20.81
C ASN A 45 -3.01 4.96 21.96
N ASN A 46 -3.56 4.12 22.84
CA ASN A 46 -4.40 4.57 23.95
C ASN A 46 -3.60 4.77 25.25
N ASN A 47 -2.82 5.86 25.30
CA ASN A 47 -2.83 6.87 26.38
C ASN A 47 -1.52 7.66 26.46
N ASN A 48 -1.69 8.97 26.68
CA ASN A 48 -0.65 9.88 27.14
C ASN A 48 -0.02 9.35 28.44
N ASN A 49 1.19 8.81 28.32
CA ASN A 49 2.30 8.84 29.27
C ASN A 49 3.13 7.56 29.07
N SER A 50 4.38 7.76 28.67
CA SER A 50 5.55 6.93 29.01
C SER A 50 5.28 5.45 29.31
N ILE A 51 5.82 4.60 28.44
CA ILE A 51 5.86 3.12 28.42
C ILE A 51 4.92 2.57 27.35
N GLN A 52 5.51 2.13 26.22
CA GLN A 52 4.94 1.09 25.37
C GLN A 52 4.44 -0.01 26.32
N LEU A 53 3.13 -0.09 26.55
CA LEU A 53 2.56 -1.22 27.26
C LEU A 53 2.92 -2.45 26.43
N VAL A 54 3.89 -3.18 26.95
CA VAL A 54 4.31 -4.48 26.42
C VAL A 54 3.04 -5.31 26.41
N TRP A 55 2.61 -5.75 25.23
CA TRP A 55 1.65 -6.83 25.16
C TRP A 55 2.27 -8.00 25.91
N ASN A 56 1.66 -8.38 27.03
CA ASN A 56 2.15 -9.49 27.83
C ASN A 56 1.84 -10.83 27.16
N ASN A 57 1.01 -10.83 26.10
CA ASN A 57 0.57 -12.01 25.38
C ASN A 57 0.18 -11.69 23.92
N VAL A 58 0.62 -12.52 22.97
CA VAL A 58 0.23 -12.47 21.55
C VAL A 58 -1.27 -12.71 21.36
N GLU A 59 -1.90 -13.51 22.23
CA GLU A 59 -3.34 -13.78 22.15
C GLU A 59 -4.19 -12.51 22.34
N GLU A 60 -3.79 -11.60 23.23
CA GLU A 60 -4.50 -10.32 23.43
C GLU A 60 -4.45 -9.43 22.17
N MET A 61 -3.35 -9.48 21.42
CA MET A 61 -3.25 -8.78 20.13
C MET A 61 -4.22 -9.38 19.11
N PHE A 62 -4.32 -10.71 19.05
CA PHE A 62 -5.24 -11.39 18.14
C PHE A 62 -6.69 -11.07 18.48
N ASP A 63 -7.06 -11.09 19.77
CA ASP A 63 -8.40 -10.70 20.22
C ASP A 63 -8.73 -9.25 19.82
N SER A 64 -7.78 -8.32 20.00
CA SER A 64 -7.92 -6.91 19.57
C SER A 64 -8.12 -6.78 18.05
N ILE A 65 -7.39 -7.55 17.24
CA ILE A 65 -7.56 -7.58 15.78
C ILE A 65 -8.96 -8.09 15.39
N PHE A 66 -9.43 -9.17 16.04
CA PHE A 66 -10.73 -9.76 15.77
C PHE A 66 -11.89 -8.85 16.20
N GLU A 67 -11.79 -8.22 17.37
CA GLU A 67 -12.78 -7.26 17.86
C GLU A 67 -12.89 -6.05 16.91
N TYR A 68 -11.75 -5.52 16.45
CA TYR A 68 -11.75 -4.42 15.50
C TYR A 68 -12.37 -4.83 14.14
N THR A 69 -12.05 -6.02 13.66
CA THR A 69 -12.63 -6.57 12.43
C THR A 69 -14.15 -6.74 12.54
N ASP A 70 -14.65 -7.29 13.65
CA ASP A 70 -16.08 -7.41 13.94
C ASP A 70 -16.76 -6.04 14.03
N ARG A 71 -16.11 -5.07 14.68
CA ARG A 71 -16.60 -3.69 14.75
C ARG A 71 -16.82 -3.10 13.37
N LEU A 72 -15.85 -3.22 12.47
CA LEU A 72 -15.97 -2.74 11.09
C LEU A 72 -17.08 -3.48 10.32
N TYR A 73 -17.18 -4.80 10.49
CA TYR A 73 -18.26 -5.60 9.92
C TYR A 73 -19.63 -5.11 10.37
N ARG A 74 -19.81 -4.78 11.66
CA ARG A 74 -21.07 -4.26 12.22
C ARG A 74 -21.38 -2.83 11.79
N ILE A 75 -20.38 -2.03 11.42
CA ILE A 75 -20.58 -0.70 10.84
C ILE A 75 -21.10 -0.84 9.41
N VAL A 76 -20.44 -1.64 8.57
CA VAL A 76 -20.72 -1.72 7.12
C VAL A 76 -21.90 -2.65 6.80
N LYS A 77 -22.06 -3.75 7.56
CA LYS A 77 -23.13 -4.76 7.41
C LYS A 77 -23.28 -5.26 5.96
N PRO A 78 -22.22 -5.85 5.36
CA PRO A 78 -22.26 -6.29 3.97
C PRO A 78 -23.33 -7.35 3.73
N LYS A 79 -24.04 -7.24 2.60
CA LYS A 79 -25.16 -8.13 2.24
C LYS A 79 -24.76 -9.34 1.41
N LYS A 80 -23.65 -9.27 0.68
CA LYS A 80 -23.25 -10.27 -0.32
C LYS A 80 -21.87 -10.83 -0.05
N LEU A 81 -20.87 -9.99 0.19
CA LEU A 81 -19.49 -10.41 0.34
C LEU A 81 -18.73 -9.64 1.43
N LEU A 82 -17.96 -10.37 2.23
CA LEU A 82 -16.86 -9.87 3.05
C LEU A 82 -15.54 -10.45 2.52
N PHE A 83 -14.60 -9.62 2.12
CA PHE A 83 -13.26 -10.04 1.69
C PHE A 83 -12.22 -9.51 2.66
N LEU A 84 -11.51 -10.42 3.33
CA LEU A 84 -10.43 -10.13 4.28
C LEU A 84 -9.10 -10.43 3.60
N ALA A 85 -8.26 -9.42 3.37
CA ALA A 85 -6.99 -9.56 2.69
C ALA A 85 -5.83 -9.18 3.60
N VAL A 86 -4.98 -10.16 3.93
CA VAL A 86 -3.71 -9.95 4.63
C VAL A 86 -2.60 -9.86 3.59
N ASP A 87 -1.62 -8.95 3.75
CA ASP A 87 -0.47 -8.90 2.84
C ASP A 87 0.22 -10.27 2.79
N GLY A 88 0.50 -10.72 1.57
CA GLY A 88 1.43 -11.80 1.29
C GLY A 88 2.72 -11.29 0.66
N VAL A 89 3.45 -12.18 0.00
CA VAL A 89 4.70 -11.80 -0.67
C VAL A 89 4.43 -10.75 -1.74
N ALA A 90 5.11 -9.61 -1.66
CA ALA A 90 4.90 -8.47 -2.54
C ALA A 90 5.86 -8.51 -3.75
N PRO A 91 5.56 -7.77 -4.84
CA PRO A 91 6.50 -7.60 -5.95
C PRO A 91 7.80 -6.93 -5.51
N ARG A 92 8.91 -7.20 -6.21
CA ARG A 92 10.23 -6.65 -5.88
C ARG A 92 10.26 -5.12 -5.76
N ALA A 93 9.49 -4.43 -6.62
CA ALA A 93 9.31 -2.98 -6.55
C ALA A 93 8.84 -2.52 -5.16
N LYS A 94 7.80 -3.17 -4.60
CA LYS A 94 7.32 -2.87 -3.25
C LYS A 94 8.34 -3.27 -2.21
N MET A 95 8.94 -4.47 -2.31
CA MET A 95 9.86 -5.02 -1.31
C MET A 95 11.00 -4.04 -0.94
N ASN A 96 11.50 -3.24 -1.88
CA ASN A 96 12.54 -2.25 -1.60
C ASN A 96 12.06 -1.11 -0.69
N GLN A 97 10.87 -0.57 -0.93
CA GLN A 97 10.23 0.42 -0.03
C GLN A 97 10.01 -0.19 1.35
N GLN A 98 9.53 -1.42 1.33
CA GLN A 98 9.18 -2.21 2.48
C GLN A 98 10.44 -2.48 3.34
N ARG A 99 11.56 -2.86 2.72
CA ARG A 99 12.89 -3.01 3.33
C ARG A 99 13.41 -1.71 3.93
N SER A 100 13.35 -0.61 3.17
CA SER A 100 13.75 0.72 3.64
C SER A 100 13.04 1.10 4.95
N ARG A 101 11.72 0.86 5.04
CA ARG A 101 10.94 1.11 6.26
C ARG A 101 11.39 0.28 7.47
N ARG A 102 11.84 -0.95 7.26
CA ARG A 102 12.21 -1.90 8.33
C ARG A 102 13.61 -1.65 8.88
N PHE A 103 14.57 -1.37 8.01
CA PHE A 103 15.89 -0.89 8.43
C PHE A 103 15.76 0.39 9.25
N ARG A 104 14.91 1.30 8.79
CA ARG A 104 14.62 2.52 9.52
C ARG A 104 13.98 2.26 10.89
N SER A 105 12.93 1.44 10.96
CA SER A 105 12.24 1.17 12.23
C SER A 105 13.17 0.53 13.25
N ALA A 106 14.07 -0.37 12.81
CA ALA A 106 15.10 -0.95 13.66
C ALA A 106 16.08 0.10 14.21
N LYS A 107 16.60 0.98 13.34
CA LYS A 107 17.51 2.06 13.76
C LYS A 107 16.85 3.09 14.68
N ASP A 108 15.61 3.47 14.39
CA ASP A 108 14.82 4.36 15.26
C ASP A 108 14.55 3.68 16.63
N ALA A 109 14.34 2.36 16.64
CA ALA A 109 14.15 1.59 17.85
C ALA A 109 15.43 1.48 18.70
N GLU A 110 16.58 1.27 18.08
CA GLU A 110 17.90 1.25 18.71
C GLU A 110 18.24 2.62 19.31
N ARG A 111 18.06 3.70 18.54
CA ARG A 111 18.29 5.07 19.02
C ARG A 111 17.41 5.41 20.22
N ALA A 112 16.12 5.08 20.15
CA ALA A 112 15.20 5.31 21.27
C ALA A 112 15.62 4.55 22.53
N LEU A 113 16.18 3.35 22.39
CA LEU A 113 16.71 2.57 23.51
C LEU A 113 17.97 3.23 24.10
N ALA A 114 18.91 3.66 23.26
CA ALA A 114 20.12 4.35 23.70
C ALA A 114 19.79 5.64 24.47
N GLU A 115 18.85 6.44 23.96
CA GLU A 115 18.36 7.65 24.63
C GLU A 115 17.66 7.35 25.97
N ALA A 116 16.92 6.24 26.08
CA ALA A 116 16.29 5.82 27.34
C ALA A 116 17.32 5.37 28.39
N ILE A 117 18.37 4.65 27.97
CA ILE A 117 19.50 4.27 28.84
C ILE A 117 20.21 5.51 29.37
N GLU A 118 20.48 6.49 28.50
CA GLU A 118 21.14 7.73 28.87
C GLU A 118 20.30 8.54 29.87
N ARG A 119 18.97 8.52 29.74
CA ARG A 119 18.04 9.14 30.71
C ARG A 119 17.87 8.36 32.01
N GLY A 120 18.50 7.18 32.16
CA GLY A 120 18.41 6.34 33.35
C GLY A 120 17.04 5.68 33.55
N GLU A 121 16.28 5.47 32.46
CA GLU A 121 14.98 4.81 32.51
C GLU A 121 15.13 3.30 32.79
N GLU A 122 14.29 2.73 33.66
CA GLU A 122 14.26 1.28 33.87
C GLU A 122 13.74 0.57 32.61
N ILE A 123 14.63 -0.14 31.91
CA ILE A 123 14.27 -1.00 30.79
C ILE A 123 13.63 -2.27 31.33
N LYS A 124 12.31 -2.41 31.19
CA LYS A 124 11.64 -3.69 31.45
C LYS A 124 12.17 -4.73 30.48
N SER A 125 12.67 -5.85 31.00
CA SER A 125 13.22 -6.97 30.19
C SER A 125 12.17 -7.75 29.41
N SER A 126 10.89 -7.43 29.56
CA SER A 126 9.80 -8.01 28.79
C SER A 126 9.97 -7.61 27.31
N SER A 127 10.08 -8.60 26.43
CA SER A 127 10.39 -8.43 25.01
C SER A 127 9.51 -7.35 24.37
N ARG A 128 10.14 -6.24 23.98
CA ARG A 128 9.53 -5.21 23.14
C ARG A 128 8.93 -5.87 21.90
N PHE A 129 7.69 -5.51 21.55
CA PHE A 129 7.07 -6.00 20.32
C PHE A 129 7.80 -5.42 19.11
N ASP A 130 8.46 -6.30 18.34
CA ASP A 130 9.07 -5.93 17.07
C ASP A 130 8.03 -6.08 15.95
N SER A 131 7.55 -4.93 15.47
CA SER A 131 6.56 -4.82 14.39
C SER A 131 7.00 -5.44 13.07
N ASN A 132 8.31 -5.69 12.88
CA ASN A 132 8.81 -6.37 11.69
C ASN A 132 8.29 -7.82 11.60
N CYS A 133 7.74 -8.37 12.70
CA CYS A 133 7.02 -9.65 12.69
C CYS A 133 5.76 -9.62 11.81
N ILE A 134 5.21 -8.45 11.49
CA ILE A 134 4.07 -8.24 10.59
C ILE A 134 4.58 -8.27 9.14
N THR A 135 5.14 -9.42 8.76
CA THR A 135 5.66 -9.70 7.42
C THR A 135 5.33 -11.15 7.07
N PRO A 136 4.91 -11.45 5.83
CA PRO A 136 4.64 -12.81 5.39
C PRO A 136 5.80 -13.76 5.67
N GLY A 137 5.47 -14.97 6.10
CA GLY A 137 6.44 -16.01 6.41
C GLY A 137 6.92 -16.01 7.84
N THR A 138 6.65 -15.01 8.69
CA THR A 138 6.97 -15.07 10.13
C THR A 138 6.05 -16.04 10.85
N GLU A 139 6.49 -16.53 12.01
CA GLU A 139 5.66 -17.37 12.88
C GLU A 139 4.38 -16.63 13.32
N PHE A 140 4.51 -15.34 13.69
CA PHE A 140 3.37 -14.49 14.06
C PHE A 140 2.28 -14.49 13.00
N MET A 141 2.64 -14.25 11.73
CA MET A 141 1.66 -14.20 10.62
C MET A 141 1.07 -15.58 10.30
N HIS A 142 1.86 -16.65 10.45
CA HIS A 142 1.37 -18.02 10.28
C HIS A 142 0.33 -18.40 11.33
N VAL A 143 0.61 -18.09 12.60
CA VAL A 143 -0.33 -18.34 13.70
C VAL A 143 -1.57 -17.46 13.55
N LEU A 144 -1.40 -16.17 13.25
CA LEU A 144 -2.51 -15.24 13.00
C LEU A 144 -3.45 -15.75 11.89
N SER A 145 -2.90 -16.26 10.78
CA SER A 145 -3.68 -16.85 9.69
C SER A 145 -4.53 -18.05 10.13
N LYS A 146 -3.96 -18.96 10.94
CA LYS A 146 -4.72 -20.08 11.53
C LYS A 146 -5.85 -19.58 12.42
N ARG A 147 -5.54 -18.63 13.32
CA ARG A 147 -6.51 -18.06 14.27
C ARG A 147 -7.65 -17.32 13.57
N PHE A 148 -7.38 -16.60 12.47
CA PHE A 148 -8.42 -15.98 11.64
C PHE A 148 -9.41 -17.01 11.10
N LYS A 149 -8.93 -18.13 10.57
CA LYS A 149 -9.79 -19.19 10.01
C LYS A 149 -10.70 -19.80 11.08
N ASP A 150 -10.14 -20.05 12.27
CA ASP A 150 -10.90 -20.56 13.42
C ASP A 150 -11.94 -19.53 13.90
N TRP A 151 -11.53 -18.27 14.01
CA TRP A 151 -12.40 -17.17 14.44
C TRP A 151 -13.55 -16.92 13.46
N ILE A 152 -13.29 -16.86 12.14
CA ILE A 152 -14.34 -16.71 11.12
C ILE A 152 -15.34 -17.86 11.22
N SER A 153 -14.86 -19.10 11.34
CA SER A 153 -15.71 -20.29 11.47
C SER A 153 -16.57 -20.22 12.74
N PHE A 154 -16.01 -19.72 13.84
CA PHE A 154 -16.73 -19.47 15.08
C PHE A 154 -17.82 -18.40 14.89
N MET A 155 -17.50 -17.25 14.29
CA MET A 155 -18.43 -16.13 14.10
C MET A 155 -19.61 -16.53 13.20
N ILE A 156 -19.37 -17.17 12.06
CA ILE A 156 -20.44 -17.65 11.16
C ILE A 156 -21.37 -18.65 11.87
N THR A 157 -20.83 -19.45 12.79
CA THR A 157 -21.61 -20.49 13.49
C THR A 157 -22.41 -19.93 14.67
N HIS A 158 -21.92 -18.91 15.36
CA HIS A 158 -22.48 -18.48 16.65
C HIS A 158 -23.02 -17.05 16.67
N ASP A 159 -22.54 -16.15 15.80
CA ASP A 159 -22.96 -14.75 15.81
C ASP A 159 -24.12 -14.49 14.83
N PRO A 160 -25.30 -14.01 15.30
CA PRO A 160 -26.44 -13.76 14.44
C PRO A 160 -26.23 -12.70 13.35
N ALA A 161 -25.29 -11.77 13.52
CA ALA A 161 -24.96 -10.77 12.51
C ALA A 161 -24.21 -11.41 11.33
N TRP A 162 -23.25 -12.29 11.62
CA TRP A 162 -22.45 -13.00 10.61
C TRP A 162 -23.26 -14.08 9.87
N GLN A 163 -24.36 -14.54 10.46
CA GLN A 163 -25.30 -15.49 9.84
C GLN A 163 -26.24 -14.87 8.80
N GLN A 164 -26.17 -13.55 8.54
CA GLN A 164 -27.18 -12.85 7.72
C GLN A 164 -27.13 -13.12 6.21
N GLY A 165 -26.24 -14.01 5.75
CA GLY A 165 -26.24 -14.54 4.39
C GLY A 165 -25.22 -13.88 3.45
N CYS A 166 -24.08 -13.47 3.99
CA CYS A 166 -22.94 -12.92 3.25
C CYS A 166 -21.86 -14.00 3.07
N ASP A 167 -21.30 -14.13 1.86
CA ASP A 167 -20.13 -14.96 1.63
C ASP A 167 -18.89 -14.31 2.25
N ILE A 168 -17.95 -15.11 2.74
CA ILE A 168 -16.71 -14.62 3.35
C ILE A 168 -15.52 -15.22 2.62
N ILE A 169 -14.60 -14.37 2.19
CA ILE A 169 -13.32 -14.76 1.59
C ILE A 169 -12.20 -14.30 2.51
N PHE A 170 -11.30 -15.21 2.86
CA PHE A 170 -10.06 -14.90 3.57
C PHE A 170 -8.85 -15.19 2.68
N SER A 171 -8.09 -14.16 2.37
CA SER A 171 -6.81 -14.24 1.67
C SER A 171 -5.67 -14.02 2.66
N GLY A 172 -5.05 -15.10 3.10
CA GLY A 172 -4.01 -15.10 4.13
C GLY A 172 -2.63 -14.60 3.63
N PRO A 173 -1.65 -14.48 4.53
CA PRO A 173 -0.29 -14.03 4.22
C PRO A 173 0.50 -15.05 3.37
N ASP A 174 0.03 -16.28 3.30
CA ASP A 174 0.53 -17.37 2.47
C ASP A 174 0.13 -17.24 0.99
N VAL A 175 -0.90 -16.45 0.68
CA VAL A 175 -1.28 -16.11 -0.71
C VAL A 175 -0.41 -14.94 -1.18
N PRO A 176 0.31 -14.98 -2.31
CA PRO A 176 1.11 -13.85 -2.79
C PRO A 176 0.27 -12.59 -3.14
N GLY A 177 0.89 -11.43 -3.04
CA GLY A 177 0.30 -10.11 -3.33
C GLY A 177 0.04 -9.26 -2.09
N GLU A 178 0.07 -7.95 -2.25
CA GLU A 178 -0.37 -6.99 -1.22
C GLU A 178 -1.88 -7.11 -1.01
N GLY A 179 -2.37 -6.84 0.21
CA GLY A 179 -3.77 -6.99 0.59
C GLY A 179 -4.71 -6.18 -0.30
N GLU A 180 -4.38 -4.91 -0.52
CA GLU A 180 -5.12 -4.03 -1.44
C GLU A 180 -5.14 -4.56 -2.88
N HIS A 181 -4.04 -5.15 -3.35
CA HIS A 181 -3.96 -5.68 -4.70
C HIS A 181 -4.66 -7.03 -4.86
N LYS A 182 -4.65 -7.90 -3.84
CA LYS A 182 -5.48 -9.12 -3.82
C LYS A 182 -6.97 -8.80 -3.94
N ILE A 183 -7.40 -7.73 -3.25
CA ILE A 183 -8.77 -7.21 -3.35
C ILE A 183 -9.03 -6.73 -4.77
N MET A 184 -8.14 -5.92 -5.34
CA MET A 184 -8.31 -5.36 -6.69
C MET A 184 -8.27 -6.45 -7.76
N ASP A 185 -7.42 -7.46 -7.62
CA ASP A 185 -7.38 -8.64 -8.49
C ASP A 185 -8.74 -9.35 -8.47
N PHE A 186 -9.33 -9.57 -7.29
CA PHE A 186 -10.67 -10.14 -7.15
C PHE A 186 -11.77 -9.24 -7.75
N ILE A 187 -11.66 -7.92 -7.59
CA ILE A 187 -12.60 -6.97 -8.21
C ILE A 187 -12.55 -7.07 -9.73
N ARG A 188 -11.35 -7.16 -10.31
CA ARG A 188 -11.18 -7.22 -11.77
C ARG A 188 -11.71 -8.49 -12.40
N THR A 189 -11.73 -9.63 -11.70
CA THR A 189 -12.34 -10.87 -12.24
C THR A 189 -13.85 -10.73 -12.50
N HIS A 190 -14.48 -9.70 -11.95
CA HIS A 190 -15.91 -9.42 -12.10
C HIS A 190 -16.19 -8.13 -12.89
N ALA A 191 -15.17 -7.47 -13.45
CA ALA A 191 -15.33 -6.16 -14.10
C ALA A 191 -16.18 -6.18 -15.38
N GLU A 192 -16.38 -7.36 -15.98
CA GLU A 192 -17.27 -7.54 -17.15
C GLU A 192 -18.72 -7.88 -16.77
N ASP A 193 -18.98 -8.20 -15.49
CA ASP A 193 -20.32 -8.51 -14.99
C ASP A 193 -21.02 -7.24 -14.52
N LYS A 194 -21.97 -6.75 -15.34
CA LYS A 194 -22.75 -5.55 -15.03
C LYS A 194 -23.53 -5.63 -13.73
N GLU A 195 -24.03 -6.80 -13.34
CA GLU A 195 -24.72 -6.93 -12.05
C GLU A 195 -23.73 -6.68 -10.92
N TRP A 196 -22.49 -7.15 -11.09
CA TRP A 196 -21.45 -7.01 -10.10
C TRP A 196 -20.92 -5.59 -10.00
N THR A 197 -20.69 -4.91 -11.13
CA THR A 197 -20.19 -3.52 -11.17
C THR A 197 -21.17 -2.52 -10.56
N GLU A 198 -22.48 -2.78 -10.66
CA GLU A 198 -23.55 -1.92 -10.09
C GLU A 198 -23.79 -2.17 -8.59
N ARG A 199 -23.08 -3.11 -7.97
CA ARG A 199 -23.16 -3.33 -6.52
C ARG A 199 -22.56 -2.16 -5.76
N LYS A 200 -22.92 -2.02 -4.48
CA LYS A 200 -22.32 -1.03 -3.59
C LYS A 200 -21.09 -1.63 -2.91
N HIS A 201 -19.93 -1.08 -3.22
CA HIS A 201 -18.62 -1.52 -2.74
C HIS A 201 -18.10 -0.61 -1.64
N CYS A 202 -17.67 -1.20 -0.53
CA CYS A 202 -16.95 -0.51 0.54
C CYS A 202 -15.56 -1.15 0.70
N LEU A 203 -14.51 -0.34 0.68
CA LEU A 203 -13.15 -0.78 0.98
C LEU A 203 -12.65 -0.05 2.22
N TYR A 204 -12.14 -0.78 3.21
CA TYR A 204 -11.53 -0.18 4.39
C TYR A 204 -10.02 -0.15 4.24
N GLY A 205 -9.45 1.00 4.58
CA GLY A 205 -8.02 1.18 4.77
C GLY A 205 -7.62 2.65 4.73
N LEU A 206 -6.48 2.94 5.34
CA LEU A 206 -5.98 4.31 5.45
C LEU A 206 -5.12 4.71 4.26
N ASP A 207 -4.66 3.80 3.42
CA ASP A 207 -3.69 4.12 2.39
C ASP A 207 -4.28 5.04 1.30
N ALA A 208 -3.44 5.90 0.73
CA ALA A 208 -3.84 6.85 -0.31
C ALA A 208 -4.03 6.12 -1.65
N ASP A 209 -3.28 5.04 -1.87
CA ASP A 209 -3.34 4.18 -3.04
C ASP A 209 -4.74 3.56 -3.19
N LEU A 210 -5.45 3.28 -2.09
CA LEU A 210 -6.85 2.81 -2.12
C LEU A 210 -7.81 3.77 -2.84
N ILE A 211 -7.55 5.09 -2.80
CA ILE A 211 -8.34 6.08 -3.56
C ILE A 211 -8.10 5.88 -5.06
N MET A 212 -6.83 5.70 -5.45
CA MET A 212 -6.47 5.45 -6.85
C MET A 212 -7.02 4.12 -7.33
N LEU A 213 -6.78 3.05 -6.57
CA LEU A 213 -7.23 1.71 -6.87
C LEU A 213 -8.76 1.64 -6.97
N GLY A 214 -9.49 2.32 -6.09
CA GLY A 214 -10.95 2.43 -6.19
C GLY A 214 -11.42 3.20 -7.43
N LEU A 215 -10.73 4.28 -7.82
CA LEU A 215 -11.07 5.07 -9.02
C LEU A 215 -10.86 4.29 -10.31
N VAL A 216 -9.76 3.54 -10.44
CA VAL A 216 -9.44 2.75 -11.66
C VAL A 216 -10.35 1.54 -11.86
N THR A 217 -11.16 1.16 -10.86
CA THR A 217 -12.22 0.16 -11.05
C THR A 217 -13.30 0.65 -12.01
N HIS A 218 -13.49 1.98 -12.11
CA HIS A 218 -14.60 2.64 -12.80
C HIS A 218 -16.00 2.25 -12.30
N PHE A 219 -16.11 1.66 -11.11
CA PHE A 219 -17.41 1.29 -10.59
C PHE A 219 -18.18 2.51 -10.10
N PRO A 220 -19.48 2.61 -10.43
CA PRO A 220 -20.31 3.77 -10.08
C PRO A 220 -20.50 3.93 -8.57
N HIS A 221 -20.46 2.84 -7.80
CA HIS A 221 -20.82 2.84 -6.38
C HIS A 221 -19.68 2.30 -5.50
N PHE A 222 -18.63 3.09 -5.37
CA PHE A 222 -17.45 2.73 -4.57
C PHE A 222 -17.19 3.76 -3.46
N SER A 223 -17.02 3.28 -2.23
CA SER A 223 -16.73 4.10 -1.06
C SER A 223 -15.55 3.52 -0.28
N LEU A 224 -14.77 4.41 0.35
CA LEU A 224 -13.75 4.02 1.31
C LEU A 224 -14.23 4.31 2.73
N LEU A 225 -14.17 3.32 3.62
CA LEU A 225 -14.37 3.53 5.06
C LEU A 225 -13.04 3.89 5.70
N ARG A 226 -13.01 5.00 6.45
CA ARG A 226 -11.77 5.54 7.05
C ARG A 226 -12.05 6.13 8.43
N GLU A 227 -11.06 6.08 9.31
CA GLU A 227 -11.10 6.78 10.58
C GLU A 227 -11.11 8.30 10.38
N LYS A 228 -11.86 9.01 11.21
CA LYS A 228 -12.06 10.44 11.09
C LYS A 228 -10.79 11.19 11.48
N TYR A 229 -10.37 12.06 10.57
CA TYR A 229 -9.27 13.00 10.76
C TYR A 229 -9.81 14.35 11.25
N VAL A 230 -9.45 14.77 12.46
CA VAL A 230 -9.88 16.07 13.01
C VAL A 230 -8.66 16.89 13.40
N ILE A 231 -8.52 18.07 12.81
CA ILE A 231 -7.53 19.06 13.21
C ILE A 231 -8.13 19.90 14.34
N GLN A 232 -7.73 19.65 15.59
CA GLN A 232 -8.04 20.59 16.67
C GLN A 232 -7.13 21.81 16.57
N LYS A 233 -7.75 22.99 16.39
CA LYS A 233 -7.08 24.27 16.67
C LYS A 233 -7.08 24.47 18.18
N LYS A 234 -5.91 24.46 18.81
CA LYS A 234 -5.73 25.07 20.14
C LYS A 234 -5.10 26.43 19.95
N ASP A 235 -5.70 27.46 20.55
CA ASP A 235 -5.13 28.80 20.56
C ASP A 235 -3.72 28.78 21.18
N GLY A 236 -2.73 29.25 20.42
CA GLY A 236 -1.35 29.42 20.88
C GLY A 236 -0.39 28.25 20.64
N GLU A 237 -0.83 27.09 20.15
CA GLU A 237 0.04 25.98 19.76
C GLU A 237 -0.04 25.68 18.26
N ALA A 238 1.04 25.17 17.66
CA ALA A 238 1.01 24.69 16.29
C ALA A 238 -0.09 23.62 16.13
N ASN A 239 -0.91 23.73 15.07
CA ASN A 239 -1.96 22.76 14.75
C ASN A 239 -1.38 21.33 14.74
N LYS A 240 -1.67 20.55 15.79
CA LYS A 240 -1.33 19.12 15.82
C LYS A 240 -2.58 18.32 15.43
N PRO A 241 -2.54 17.57 14.32
CA PRO A 241 -3.65 16.71 13.97
C PRO A 241 -3.83 15.62 15.02
N ARG A 242 -5.08 15.30 15.39
CA ARG A 242 -5.41 14.12 16.20
C ARG A 242 -6.31 13.19 15.40
N PHE A 243 -5.98 11.91 15.43
CA PHE A 243 -6.84 10.85 14.91
C PHE A 243 -7.82 10.44 16.00
N PHE A 244 -9.11 10.43 15.68
CA PHE A 244 -10.13 9.86 16.55
C PHE A 244 -10.39 8.43 16.06
N PHE A 245 -9.65 7.47 16.60
CA PHE A 245 -9.76 6.04 16.24
C PHE A 245 -11.15 5.42 16.53
N GLU A 246 -12.06 6.20 17.12
CA GLU A 246 -13.40 5.76 17.46
C GLU A 246 -14.48 6.29 16.50
N GLU A 247 -14.18 7.31 15.69
CA GLU A 247 -15.12 7.88 14.72
C GLU A 247 -14.69 7.51 13.31
N PHE A 248 -15.65 7.14 12.46
CA PHE A 248 -15.41 6.82 11.04
C PHE A 248 -16.21 7.75 10.13
N HIS A 249 -15.78 7.85 8.88
CA HIS A 249 -16.54 8.45 7.79
C HIS A 249 -16.40 7.61 6.52
N PHE A 250 -17.24 7.89 5.52
CA PHE A 250 -17.06 7.40 4.17
C PHE A 250 -16.42 8.48 3.29
N LEU A 251 -15.34 8.14 2.59
CA LEU A 251 -14.91 8.88 1.40
C LEU A 251 -15.60 8.26 0.19
N GLN A 252 -16.55 8.98 -0.41
CA GLN A 252 -17.32 8.48 -1.56
C GLN A 252 -16.59 8.78 -2.86
N LEU A 253 -16.13 7.74 -3.57
CA LEU A 253 -15.44 7.91 -4.85
C LEU A 253 -16.39 8.33 -5.96
N ALA A 254 -17.68 7.99 -5.87
CA ALA A 254 -18.72 8.51 -6.77
C ALA A 254 -18.76 10.04 -6.76
N LEU A 255 -18.80 10.65 -5.57
CA LEU A 255 -18.76 12.11 -5.42
C LEU A 255 -17.41 12.69 -5.87
N LEU A 256 -16.30 12.00 -5.62
CA LEU A 256 -15.00 12.44 -6.13
C LEU A 256 -15.00 12.50 -7.67
N ARG A 257 -15.60 11.51 -8.34
CA ARG A 257 -15.75 11.48 -9.80
C ARG A 257 -16.63 12.63 -10.29
N ASP A 258 -17.72 12.93 -9.60
CA ASP A 258 -18.55 14.11 -9.90
C ASP A 258 -17.78 15.42 -9.73
N MET A 259 -16.95 15.53 -8.69
CA MET A 259 -16.11 16.70 -8.46
C MET A 259 -15.02 16.85 -9.55
N LEU A 260 -14.41 15.75 -10.00
CA LEU A 260 -13.49 15.76 -11.15
C LEU A 260 -14.23 16.12 -12.44
N TYR A 261 -15.46 15.63 -12.63
CA TYR A 261 -16.29 16.04 -13.76
C TYR A 261 -16.48 17.56 -13.74
N LEU A 262 -16.93 18.15 -12.63
CA LEU A 262 -17.11 19.61 -12.54
C LEU A 262 -15.79 20.38 -12.76
N GLU A 263 -14.68 19.86 -12.25
CA GLU A 263 -13.35 20.46 -12.40
C GLU A 263 -12.89 20.52 -13.87
N PHE A 264 -13.17 19.47 -14.66
CA PHE A 264 -12.65 19.32 -16.02
C PHE A 264 -13.71 19.48 -17.12
N LYS A 265 -15.00 19.53 -16.79
CA LYS A 265 -16.11 19.70 -17.74
C LYS A 265 -15.97 20.94 -18.63
N PRO A 266 -15.48 22.10 -18.16
CA PRO A 266 -15.27 23.25 -19.03
C PRO A 266 -14.38 22.95 -20.25
N LEU A 267 -13.51 21.93 -20.18
CA LEU A 267 -12.76 21.46 -21.35
C LEU A 267 -13.68 20.84 -22.41
N GLY A 268 -14.68 20.06 -22.02
CA GLY A 268 -15.66 19.50 -22.96
C GLY A 268 -16.56 20.55 -23.62
N ASP A 269 -16.69 21.72 -22.99
CA ASP A 269 -17.43 22.85 -23.55
C ASP A 269 -16.55 23.71 -24.50
N THR A 270 -15.22 23.58 -24.39
CA THR A 270 -14.31 24.05 -25.46
C THR A 270 -14.37 23.09 -26.65
N GLN A 271 -14.10 23.57 -27.87
CA GLN A 271 -14.02 22.73 -29.06
C GLN A 271 -12.82 21.77 -28.97
N LEU A 272 -12.94 20.70 -28.18
CA LEU A 272 -11.99 19.60 -28.20
C LEU A 272 -12.06 18.93 -29.58
N PRO A 273 -10.91 18.53 -30.15
CA PRO A 273 -10.89 17.84 -31.43
C PRO A 273 -11.34 16.36 -31.34
N PHE A 274 -11.84 15.92 -30.17
CA PHE A 274 -12.28 14.57 -29.88
C PHE A 274 -13.40 14.57 -28.82
N SER A 275 -14.10 13.44 -28.65
CA SER A 275 -15.18 13.31 -27.67
C SER A 275 -14.66 13.34 -26.23
N TYR A 276 -15.27 14.18 -25.40
CA TYR A 276 -15.00 14.22 -23.97
C TYR A 276 -15.50 12.95 -23.28
N ASP A 277 -14.70 12.38 -22.39
CA ASP A 277 -14.94 11.14 -21.64
C ASP A 277 -14.39 11.32 -20.22
N LEU A 278 -15.27 11.26 -19.22
CA LEU A 278 -14.92 11.42 -17.82
C LEU A 278 -14.02 10.29 -17.32
N GLU A 279 -14.26 9.04 -17.76
CA GLU A 279 -13.45 7.90 -17.29
C GLU A 279 -11.99 8.08 -17.66
N ARG A 280 -11.73 8.62 -18.85
CA ARG A 280 -10.38 8.91 -19.32
C ARG A 280 -9.73 10.08 -18.60
N VAL A 281 -10.52 11.05 -18.14
CA VAL A 281 -10.01 12.11 -17.24
C VAL A 281 -9.66 11.55 -15.87
N VAL A 282 -10.44 10.59 -15.36
CA VAL A 282 -10.14 9.87 -14.11
C VAL A 282 -8.85 9.06 -14.27
N ASP A 283 -8.65 8.36 -15.38
CA ASP A 283 -7.40 7.64 -15.69
C ASP A 283 -6.19 8.59 -15.67
N ASP A 284 -6.31 9.74 -16.34
CA ASP A 284 -5.26 10.76 -16.40
C ASP A 284 -5.02 11.41 -15.02
N PHE A 285 -6.06 11.56 -14.19
CA PHE A 285 -5.93 12.03 -12.80
C PHE A 285 -5.11 11.06 -11.95
N VAL A 286 -5.41 9.76 -12.04
CA VAL A 286 -4.64 8.71 -11.36
C VAL A 286 -3.19 8.74 -11.84
N PHE A 287 -2.97 8.86 -13.16
CA PHE A 287 -1.63 8.96 -13.73
C PHE A 287 -0.86 10.20 -13.24
N MET A 288 -1.52 11.36 -13.13
CA MET A 288 -0.91 12.56 -12.54
C MET A 288 -0.51 12.33 -11.07
N CYS A 289 -1.30 11.60 -10.30
CA CYS A 289 -0.99 11.30 -8.90
C CYS A 289 0.27 10.44 -8.75
N ILE A 290 0.54 9.52 -9.68
CA ILE A 290 1.76 8.69 -9.67
C ILE A 290 3.04 9.56 -9.59
N PHE A 291 3.09 10.70 -10.32
CA PHE A 291 4.28 11.57 -10.35
C PHE A 291 4.59 12.28 -9.03
N VAL A 292 3.57 12.52 -8.20
CA VAL A 292 3.75 13.26 -6.95
C VAL A 292 4.18 12.32 -5.82
N GLY A 293 4.10 11.01 -6.04
CA GLY A 293 4.64 9.95 -5.20
C GLY A 293 3.71 8.76 -5.03
N ASN A 294 4.33 7.59 -4.89
CA ASN A 294 3.71 6.29 -4.71
C ASN A 294 4.76 5.40 -4.02
N ASP A 295 4.46 4.11 -3.82
CA ASP A 295 5.39 3.20 -3.13
C ASP A 295 6.50 2.60 -4.02
N PHE A 296 6.42 2.75 -5.34
CA PHE A 296 7.28 2.05 -6.30
C PHE A 296 8.32 2.96 -6.96
N LEU A 297 8.02 4.26 -7.08
CA LEU A 297 8.88 5.28 -7.67
C LEU A 297 9.09 6.47 -6.71
N PRO A 298 10.32 7.04 -6.66
CA PRO A 298 10.52 8.33 -6.05
C PRO A 298 9.71 9.41 -6.79
N ASN A 299 9.21 10.40 -6.05
CA ASN A 299 8.52 11.53 -6.66
C ASN A 299 9.49 12.35 -7.52
N LEU A 300 8.99 12.91 -8.63
CA LEU A 300 9.79 13.87 -9.40
C LEU A 300 10.19 15.04 -8.49
N PRO A 301 11.43 15.54 -8.54
CA PRO A 301 11.96 16.37 -7.46
C PRO A 301 11.14 17.61 -7.13
N HIS A 302 10.64 18.34 -8.14
CA HIS A 302 9.85 19.56 -7.96
C HIS A 302 8.35 19.33 -7.76
N LEU A 303 7.89 18.07 -7.83
CA LEU A 303 6.48 17.71 -7.67
C LEU A 303 6.21 17.14 -6.28
N ASP A 304 5.77 18.01 -5.37
CA ASP A 304 5.27 17.66 -4.04
C ASP A 304 3.85 18.21 -3.83
N ILE A 305 2.96 17.45 -3.19
CA ILE A 305 1.61 17.90 -2.84
C ILE A 305 1.65 19.18 -2.00
N ASN A 306 2.61 19.30 -1.07
CA ASN A 306 2.75 20.46 -0.19
C ASN A 306 3.11 21.75 -0.95
N THR A 307 3.73 21.63 -2.11
CA THR A 307 4.07 22.78 -2.97
C THR A 307 2.98 23.04 -4.03
N GLY A 308 1.86 22.31 -3.97
CA GLY A 308 0.73 22.49 -4.89
C GLY A 308 0.94 21.82 -6.25
N ALA A 309 1.77 20.77 -6.35
CA ALA A 309 2.08 20.10 -7.61
C ALA A 309 0.83 19.64 -8.40
N LEU A 310 -0.18 19.09 -7.71
CA LEU A 310 -1.43 18.68 -8.35
C LEU A 310 -2.17 19.86 -9.01
N ASN A 311 -2.16 21.05 -8.38
CA ASN A 311 -2.79 22.24 -8.96
C ASN A 311 -2.06 22.70 -10.23
N VAL A 312 -0.72 22.66 -10.21
CA VAL A 312 0.11 22.97 -11.39
C VAL A 312 -0.18 21.98 -12.52
N MET A 313 -0.18 20.69 -12.22
CA MET A 313 -0.49 19.64 -13.19
C MET A 313 -1.90 19.76 -13.76
N PHE A 314 -2.91 20.10 -12.95
CA PHE A 314 -4.27 20.33 -13.43
C PHE A 314 -4.34 21.51 -14.39
N ALA A 315 -3.67 22.62 -14.07
CA ALA A 315 -3.62 23.79 -14.94
C ALA A 315 -2.93 23.48 -16.28
N VAL A 316 -1.79 22.76 -16.23
CA VAL A 316 -1.08 22.31 -17.43
C VAL A 316 -1.95 21.37 -18.26
N TYR A 317 -2.54 20.36 -17.63
CA TYR A 317 -3.42 19.39 -18.30
C TYR A 317 -4.58 20.07 -19.02
N LYS A 318 -5.30 20.98 -18.33
CA LYS A 318 -6.40 21.77 -18.92
C LYS A 318 -5.94 22.60 -20.12
N SER A 319 -4.74 23.19 -20.05
CA SER A 319 -4.19 24.00 -21.15
C SER A 319 -3.77 23.16 -22.36
N LEU A 320 -3.35 21.91 -22.14
CA LEU A 320 -2.80 21.04 -23.18
C LEU A 320 -3.87 20.15 -23.82
N LEU A 321 -4.88 19.70 -23.07
CA LEU A 321 -5.86 18.73 -23.55
C LEU A 321 -6.50 19.09 -24.90
N PRO A 322 -6.92 20.35 -25.17
CA PRO A 322 -7.46 20.74 -26.46
C PRO A 322 -6.48 20.61 -27.64
N ARG A 323 -5.17 20.53 -27.37
CA ARG A 323 -4.08 20.50 -28.37
C ARG A 323 -3.44 19.14 -28.52
N MET A 324 -3.63 18.22 -27.57
CA MET A 324 -3.01 16.88 -27.56
C MET A 324 -3.70 15.86 -28.47
N GLY A 325 -4.93 16.15 -28.93
CA GLY A 325 -5.74 15.22 -29.72
C GLY A 325 -6.22 13.99 -28.94
N GLY A 326 -6.10 13.99 -27.61
CA GLY A 326 -6.60 12.94 -26.71
C GLY A 326 -5.94 13.01 -25.32
N TYR A 327 -6.25 12.01 -24.50
CA TYR A 327 -5.82 11.83 -23.11
C TYR A 327 -4.35 11.38 -22.97
N LEU A 328 -3.77 11.50 -21.77
CA LEU A 328 -2.40 11.06 -21.47
C LEU A 328 -2.28 9.54 -21.44
N THR A 329 -3.31 8.84 -20.94
CA THR A 329 -3.34 7.39 -20.83
C THR A 329 -4.59 6.80 -21.48
N GLU A 330 -4.50 5.52 -21.81
CA GLU A 330 -5.60 4.62 -22.14
C GLU A 330 -5.57 3.46 -21.15
N ARG A 331 -6.24 3.63 -20.01
CA ARG A 331 -6.13 2.72 -18.86
C ARG A 331 -4.64 2.52 -18.49
N HIS A 332 -4.13 1.31 -18.67
CA HIS A 332 -2.74 0.95 -18.37
C HIS A 332 -1.71 1.50 -19.37
N ARG A 333 -2.12 1.98 -20.55
CA ARG A 333 -1.21 2.38 -21.62
C ARG A 333 -0.92 3.87 -21.58
N ILE A 334 0.35 4.24 -21.56
CA ILE A 334 0.78 5.64 -21.61
C ILE A 334 0.90 6.08 -23.07
N HIS A 335 0.40 7.28 -23.40
CA HIS A 335 0.64 7.89 -24.71
C HIS A 335 1.95 8.72 -24.68
N PRO A 336 3.05 8.24 -25.28
CA PRO A 336 4.39 8.81 -25.10
C PRO A 336 4.50 10.30 -25.46
N LYS A 337 4.09 10.72 -26.68
CA LYS A 337 4.18 12.15 -27.08
C LYS A 337 3.42 13.10 -26.17
N ARG A 338 2.24 12.70 -25.69
CA ARG A 338 1.36 13.55 -24.88
C ARG A 338 1.92 13.69 -23.47
N THR A 339 2.39 12.59 -22.90
CA THR A 339 3.10 12.57 -21.61
C THR A 339 4.37 13.41 -21.67
N GLU A 340 5.15 13.32 -22.75
CA GLU A 340 6.33 14.15 -22.93
C GLU A 340 5.99 15.65 -22.98
N TRP A 341 5.00 16.05 -23.79
CA TRP A 341 4.53 17.44 -23.82
C TRP A 341 4.02 17.93 -22.47
N PHE A 342 3.31 17.07 -21.74
CA PHE A 342 2.84 17.37 -20.40
C PHE A 342 4.01 17.61 -19.43
N LEU A 343 4.99 16.70 -19.38
CA LEU A 343 6.17 16.83 -18.51
C LEU A 343 7.03 18.04 -18.89
N GLN A 344 7.17 18.36 -20.18
CA GLN A 344 7.86 19.57 -20.66
C GLN A 344 7.18 20.87 -20.18
N GLN A 345 5.84 20.90 -20.09
CA GLN A 345 5.15 22.08 -19.54
C GLN A 345 5.23 22.13 -18.01
N VAL A 346 5.10 20.99 -17.34
CA VAL A 346 5.21 20.89 -15.87
C VAL A 346 6.63 21.24 -15.39
N SER A 347 7.66 20.92 -16.16
CA SER A 347 9.06 21.19 -15.81
C SER A 347 9.45 22.67 -15.90
N LYS A 348 8.60 23.56 -16.41
CA LYS A 348 8.85 25.01 -16.41
C LYS A 348 9.03 25.60 -15.00
N ALA A 349 8.44 24.97 -13.99
CA ALA A 349 8.60 25.36 -12.58
C ALA A 349 9.85 24.77 -11.92
N GLU A 350 10.56 23.84 -12.58
CA GLU A 350 11.66 23.06 -12.01
C GLU A 350 12.84 23.95 -11.59
N ARG A 351 13.26 24.89 -12.44
CA ARG A 351 14.34 25.82 -12.12
C ARG A 351 14.03 26.67 -10.88
N ALA A 352 12.82 27.24 -10.81
CA ALA A 352 12.41 28.05 -9.67
C ALA A 352 12.37 27.24 -8.37
N TYR A 353 11.97 25.97 -8.45
CA TYR A 353 12.01 25.05 -7.32
C TYR A 353 13.43 24.81 -6.81
N PHE A 354 14.40 24.53 -7.69
CA PHE A 354 15.79 24.34 -7.28
C PHE A 354 16.42 25.61 -6.73
N GLN A 355 16.10 26.78 -7.28
CA GLN A 355 16.54 28.06 -6.72
C GLN A 355 16.02 28.29 -5.29
N TYR A 356 14.77 27.91 -5.02
CA TYR A 356 14.22 27.95 -3.66
C TYR A 356 14.94 26.97 -2.73
N ARG A 357 15.16 25.72 -3.16
CA ARG A 357 15.93 24.73 -2.39
C ARG A 357 17.36 25.19 -2.10
N ALA A 358 18.01 25.85 -3.05
CA ALA A 358 19.37 26.37 -2.87
C ALA A 358 19.47 27.28 -1.63
N VAL A 359 18.44 28.11 -1.40
CA VAL A 359 18.38 29.03 -0.28
C VAL A 359 17.97 28.31 1.01
N GLU A 360 16.91 27.51 0.97
CA GLU A 360 16.36 26.84 2.16
C GLU A 360 17.30 25.77 2.74
N GLU A 361 18.00 25.06 1.87
CA GLU A 361 18.91 23.95 2.24
C GLU A 361 20.38 24.39 2.27
N ASN A 362 20.67 25.66 1.97
CA ASN A 362 22.02 26.20 1.86
C ASN A 362 22.90 25.39 0.87
N GLU A 363 22.31 25.07 -0.29
CA GLU A 363 22.86 24.24 -1.36
C GLU A 363 23.12 25.10 -2.61
N PRO A 364 24.24 25.88 -2.66
CA PRO A 364 24.44 26.89 -3.70
C PRO A 364 24.56 26.31 -5.12
N GLY A 365 24.86 25.01 -5.26
CA GLY A 365 24.90 24.32 -6.54
C GLY A 365 23.57 24.34 -7.32
N PHE A 366 22.45 24.61 -6.66
CA PHE A 366 21.13 24.72 -7.30
C PHE A 366 20.76 26.13 -7.80
N LEU A 367 21.58 27.18 -7.55
CA LEU A 367 21.27 28.57 -7.96
C LEU A 367 21.41 28.81 -9.47
N GLY A 368 22.42 28.19 -10.09
CA GLY A 368 22.86 28.46 -11.46
C GLY A 368 22.11 27.68 -12.54
N ASP A 369 22.48 27.91 -13.80
CA ASP A 369 21.94 27.16 -14.95
C ASP A 369 22.37 25.68 -14.94
N GLU A 370 23.43 25.34 -14.21
CA GLU A 370 23.97 23.97 -14.07
C GLU A 370 23.31 23.16 -12.94
N TYR A 371 22.14 23.59 -12.43
CA TYR A 371 21.44 22.90 -11.33
C TYR A 371 21.19 21.40 -11.63
N LYS A 372 20.99 21.05 -12.91
CA LYS A 372 20.83 19.66 -13.36
C LYS A 372 22.10 18.85 -13.13
N SER A 373 23.24 19.30 -13.66
CA SER A 373 24.54 18.65 -13.44
C SER A 373 24.84 18.52 -11.95
N TYR A 374 24.52 19.54 -11.14
CA TYR A 374 24.67 19.47 -9.69
C TYR A 374 23.76 18.42 -9.04
N TYR A 375 22.49 18.34 -9.43
CA TYR A 375 21.53 17.34 -8.94
C TYR A 375 22.03 15.92 -9.23
N TYR A 376 22.35 15.63 -10.49
CA TYR A 376 22.78 14.30 -10.91
C TYR A 376 24.11 13.90 -10.27
N ARG A 377 25.05 14.84 -10.12
CA ARG A 377 26.33 14.58 -9.46
C ARG A 377 26.18 14.35 -7.96
N SER A 378 25.41 15.19 -7.26
CA SER A 378 25.30 15.14 -5.80
C SER A 378 24.41 13.99 -5.30
N LYS A 379 23.31 13.69 -6.01
CA LYS A 379 22.34 12.66 -5.58
C LYS A 379 22.60 11.29 -6.19
N LEU A 380 23.04 11.25 -7.45
CA LEU A 380 23.17 10.00 -8.21
C LEU A 380 24.62 9.65 -8.54
N GLY A 381 25.58 10.53 -8.22
CA GLY A 381 26.98 10.35 -8.59
C GLY A 381 27.24 10.37 -10.10
N ILE A 382 26.30 10.87 -10.90
CA ILE A 382 26.39 10.91 -12.36
C ILE A 382 27.01 12.23 -12.79
N ARG A 383 28.12 12.16 -13.52
CA ARG A 383 28.75 13.33 -14.16
C ARG A 383 28.21 13.46 -15.58
N MET A 384 27.30 14.39 -15.82
CA MET A 384 26.63 14.52 -17.13
C MET A 384 27.59 14.81 -18.28
N GLU A 385 28.74 15.40 -17.98
CA GLU A 385 29.78 15.73 -18.96
C GLU A 385 30.55 14.48 -19.43
N GLU A 386 30.61 13.44 -18.61
CA GLU A 386 31.35 12.19 -18.85
C GLU A 386 30.41 11.03 -19.22
N GLU A 387 29.24 10.95 -18.57
CA GLU A 387 28.32 9.81 -18.63
C GLU A 387 26.85 10.22 -18.93
N PRO A 388 26.56 11.01 -19.97
CA PRO A 388 25.20 11.49 -20.26
C PRO A 388 24.19 10.35 -20.51
N TYR A 389 24.67 9.20 -21.02
CA TYR A 389 23.84 8.03 -21.26
C TYR A 389 23.19 7.46 -19.99
N ARG A 390 23.81 7.63 -18.81
CA ARG A 390 23.27 7.17 -17.53
C ARG A 390 22.01 7.91 -17.12
N VAL A 391 21.86 9.18 -17.52
CA VAL A 391 20.60 9.93 -17.34
C VAL A 391 19.51 9.34 -18.22
N GLY A 392 19.83 8.96 -19.45
CA GLY A 392 18.92 8.28 -20.36
C GLY A 392 18.45 6.92 -19.81
N GLU A 393 19.37 6.11 -19.28
CA GLU A 393 19.04 4.84 -18.60
C GLU A 393 18.13 5.05 -17.38
N LEU A 394 18.38 6.09 -16.59
CA LEU A 394 17.52 6.46 -15.46
C LEU A 394 16.11 6.84 -15.92
N CYS A 395 15.99 7.65 -16.99
CA CYS A 395 14.71 8.03 -17.57
C CYS A 395 13.95 6.82 -18.13
N GLN A 396 14.65 5.93 -18.82
CA GLN A 396 14.09 4.65 -19.29
C GLN A 396 13.55 3.82 -18.12
N LYS A 397 14.32 3.66 -17.03
CA LYS A 397 13.85 2.92 -15.84
C LYS A 397 12.71 3.60 -15.11
N TYR A 398 12.67 4.93 -15.09
CA TYR A 398 11.54 5.65 -14.52
C TYR A 398 10.28 5.47 -15.38
N TYR A 399 10.42 5.53 -16.71
CA TYR A 399 9.33 5.30 -17.65
C TYR A 399 8.80 3.87 -17.58
N GLU A 400 9.67 2.86 -17.48
CA GLU A 400 9.29 1.48 -17.14
C GLU A 400 8.44 1.47 -15.85
N GLY A 401 8.87 2.16 -14.80
CA GLY A 401 8.10 2.22 -13.56
C GLY A 401 6.71 2.83 -13.67
N LEU A 402 6.54 3.85 -14.50
CA LEU A 402 5.21 4.42 -14.76
C LEU A 402 4.27 3.39 -15.40
N HIS A 403 4.78 2.61 -16.37
CA HIS A 403 4.04 1.49 -16.96
C HIS A 403 3.80 0.37 -15.97
N PHE A 404 4.78 0.04 -15.12
CA PHE A 404 4.64 -0.98 -14.08
C PHE A 404 3.46 -0.67 -13.16
N ILE A 405 3.40 0.55 -12.63
CA ILE A 405 2.35 0.96 -11.67
C ILE A 405 0.98 0.93 -12.34
N LEU A 406 0.86 1.50 -13.54
CA LEU A 406 -0.41 1.49 -14.28
C LEU A 406 -0.87 0.06 -14.62
N GLN A 407 0.02 -0.81 -15.08
CA GLN A 407 -0.33 -2.22 -15.31
C GLN A 407 -0.70 -2.92 -13.99
N TYR A 408 0.02 -2.65 -12.89
CA TYR A 408 -0.29 -3.24 -11.59
C TYR A 408 -1.69 -2.86 -11.09
N TYR A 409 -2.08 -1.60 -11.28
CA TYR A 409 -3.40 -1.09 -10.90
C TYR A 409 -4.52 -1.68 -11.78
N TYR A 410 -4.36 -1.66 -13.11
CA TYR A 410 -5.43 -2.03 -14.06
C TYR A 410 -5.46 -3.51 -14.48
N GLN A 411 -4.35 -4.23 -14.38
CA GLN A 411 -4.18 -5.59 -14.93
C GLN A 411 -3.64 -6.59 -13.89
N GLY A 412 -3.07 -6.13 -12.78
CA GLY A 412 -2.37 -6.96 -11.81
C GLY A 412 -0.87 -6.97 -12.07
N CYS A 413 -0.11 -7.67 -11.24
CA CYS A 413 1.36 -7.56 -11.21
C CYS A 413 1.99 -7.96 -12.57
N PRO A 414 2.59 -7.02 -13.32
CA PRO A 414 3.18 -7.33 -14.61
C PRO A 414 4.58 -7.95 -14.48
N SER A 415 5.25 -7.77 -13.33
CA SER A 415 6.54 -8.38 -13.02
C SER A 415 6.78 -8.49 -11.52
N TRP A 416 7.01 -9.70 -11.04
CA TRP A 416 7.42 -9.92 -9.66
C TRP A 416 8.87 -9.55 -9.39
N LYS A 417 9.70 -9.43 -10.45
CA LYS A 417 11.14 -9.17 -10.39
C LYS A 417 11.51 -7.71 -10.59
N TRP A 418 10.73 -6.98 -11.39
CA TRP A 418 11.06 -5.59 -11.73
C TRP A 418 11.05 -4.69 -10.50
N PHE A 419 12.01 -3.76 -10.46
CA PHE A 419 12.05 -2.65 -9.51
C PHE A 419 12.79 -1.48 -10.13
N TYR A 420 12.58 -0.28 -9.57
CA TYR A 420 13.33 0.92 -9.95
C TYR A 420 14.70 0.95 -9.24
N PRO A 421 15.83 0.86 -9.96
CA PRO A 421 17.16 0.62 -9.37
C PRO A 421 17.87 1.92 -8.96
N SER A 422 17.15 2.88 -8.39
CA SER A 422 17.70 4.14 -7.92
C SER A 422 16.86 4.71 -6.78
N PHE A 423 17.50 5.48 -5.89
CA PHE A 423 16.81 6.16 -4.80
C PHE A 423 16.15 7.48 -5.21
N TYR A 424 16.57 8.05 -6.34
CA TYR A 424 16.12 9.36 -6.80
C TYR A 424 15.53 9.28 -8.22
N ALA A 425 14.54 10.12 -8.49
CA ALA A 425 13.93 10.24 -9.80
C ALA A 425 14.82 11.04 -10.77
N PRO A 426 14.67 10.88 -12.09
CA PRO A 426 15.18 11.86 -13.04
C PRO A 426 14.42 13.20 -12.89
N LEU A 427 14.92 14.25 -13.55
CA LEU A 427 14.22 15.51 -13.66
C LEU A 427 13.12 15.42 -14.73
N ALA A 428 12.00 16.13 -14.54
CA ALA A 428 10.88 16.07 -15.48
C ALA A 428 11.24 16.69 -16.84
N SER A 429 12.14 17.67 -16.84
CA SER A 429 12.67 18.27 -18.06
C SER A 429 13.55 17.33 -18.90
N ASP A 430 14.03 16.22 -18.31
CA ASP A 430 14.88 15.23 -18.99
C ASP A 430 14.07 14.00 -19.48
N MET A 431 12.78 13.92 -19.16
CA MET A 431 11.85 12.88 -19.64
C MET A 431 11.38 13.17 -21.07
N VAL A 432 12.31 13.06 -22.03
CA VAL A 432 12.13 13.29 -23.46
C VAL A 432 12.40 12.03 -24.30
N HIS A 433 12.02 12.04 -25.57
CA HIS A 433 12.10 10.90 -26.49
C HIS A 433 11.34 9.66 -26.00
N LEU A 434 10.20 9.86 -25.33
CA LEU A 434 9.43 8.76 -24.71
C LEU A 434 8.89 7.74 -25.71
N GLU A 435 8.77 8.10 -26.98
CA GLU A 435 8.35 7.19 -28.05
C GLU A 435 9.39 6.14 -28.42
N GLU A 436 10.66 6.43 -28.17
CA GLU A 436 11.78 5.54 -28.48
C GLU A 436 12.00 4.51 -27.35
N MET A 437 11.48 4.82 -26.15
CA MET A 437 11.56 3.98 -24.97
C MET A 437 10.62 2.78 -25.08
N ARG A 438 11.20 1.58 -25.10
CA ARG A 438 10.44 0.31 -25.11
C ARG A 438 10.28 -0.21 -23.70
N VAL A 439 9.09 -0.69 -23.37
CA VAL A 439 8.79 -1.27 -22.06
C VAL A 439 8.23 -2.67 -22.25
N GLU A 440 8.95 -3.64 -21.69
CA GLU A 440 8.55 -5.04 -21.66
C GLU A 440 8.89 -5.59 -20.27
N PHE A 441 7.95 -6.37 -19.72
CA PHE A 441 8.10 -6.96 -18.40
C PHE A 441 8.19 -8.48 -18.51
N GLU A 442 9.16 -9.07 -17.83
CA GLU A 442 9.14 -10.49 -17.53
C GLU A 442 8.29 -10.70 -16.27
N GLN A 443 7.20 -11.47 -16.39
CA GLN A 443 6.29 -11.68 -15.27
C GLN A 443 6.99 -12.30 -14.05
N GLY A 444 7.84 -13.32 -14.27
CA GLY A 444 8.48 -14.05 -13.18
C GLY A 444 7.48 -14.68 -12.22
N HIS A 445 7.93 -14.94 -10.99
CA HIS A 445 7.11 -15.51 -9.92
C HIS A 445 7.40 -14.76 -8.61
N PRO A 446 6.42 -14.72 -7.69
CA PRO A 446 6.68 -14.20 -6.35
C PRO A 446 7.81 -14.99 -5.68
N PHE A 447 8.56 -14.31 -4.81
CA PHE A 447 9.47 -15.01 -3.91
C PHE A 447 8.71 -15.92 -2.95
N ARG A 448 9.40 -16.90 -2.39
CA ARG A 448 8.87 -17.63 -1.23
C ARG A 448 8.87 -16.72 0.01
N PRO A 449 7.98 -16.91 0.99
CA PRO A 449 7.90 -16.06 2.18
C PRO A 449 9.24 -15.87 2.93
N LEU A 450 10.01 -16.94 3.14
CA LEU A 450 11.32 -16.84 3.81
C LEU A 450 12.36 -16.09 2.96
N THR A 451 12.30 -16.23 1.64
CA THR A 451 13.14 -15.46 0.70
C THR A 451 12.80 -13.96 0.76
N GLN A 452 11.51 -13.61 0.83
CA GLN A 452 11.09 -12.23 1.06
C GLN A 452 11.60 -11.71 2.40
N LEU A 453 11.49 -12.48 3.48
CA LEU A 453 11.97 -12.05 4.80
C LEU A 453 13.45 -11.66 4.77
N LEU A 454 14.31 -12.48 4.17
CA LEU A 454 15.73 -12.12 3.97
C LEU A 454 15.87 -10.82 3.17
N ALA A 455 15.08 -10.67 2.12
CA ALA A 455 15.14 -9.50 1.26
C ALA A 455 14.64 -8.20 1.90
N VAL A 456 13.91 -8.25 3.02
CA VAL A 456 13.27 -7.07 3.61
C VAL A 456 13.61 -6.78 5.07
N LEU A 457 14.02 -7.78 5.84
CA LEU A 457 14.34 -7.59 7.25
C LEU A 457 15.76 -7.05 7.43
N PRO A 458 15.98 -6.22 8.47
CA PRO A 458 17.32 -5.87 8.93
C PRO A 458 17.87 -6.91 9.92
N PRO A 459 19.19 -6.95 10.18
CA PRO A 459 19.82 -7.91 11.10
C PRO A 459 19.20 -7.97 12.51
N GLU A 460 18.69 -6.85 13.01
CA GLU A 460 18.08 -6.74 14.35
C GLU A 460 16.81 -7.60 14.48
N SER A 461 16.15 -7.87 13.35
CA SER A 461 14.93 -8.70 13.26
C SER A 461 15.19 -10.10 12.70
N SER A 462 16.46 -10.53 12.63
CA SER A 462 16.85 -11.83 12.07
C SER A 462 16.31 -13.04 12.85
N SER A 463 15.80 -12.82 14.07
CA SER A 463 15.17 -13.85 14.90
C SER A 463 13.90 -14.45 14.27
N PHE A 464 13.24 -13.73 13.36
CA PHE A 464 12.06 -14.23 12.63
C PHE A 464 12.39 -15.22 11.51
N LEU A 465 13.67 -15.34 11.15
CA LEU A 465 14.17 -16.31 10.20
C LEU A 465 14.64 -17.59 10.91
N PRO A 466 14.53 -18.77 10.24
CA PRO A 466 15.20 -19.99 10.66
C PRO A 466 16.70 -19.76 10.85
N GLU A 467 17.33 -20.54 11.73
CA GLU A 467 18.75 -20.41 12.07
C GLU A 467 19.69 -20.42 10.84
N PRO A 468 19.55 -21.33 9.85
CA PRO A 468 20.42 -21.32 8.68
C PRO A 468 20.32 -20.03 7.85
N LEU A 469 19.10 -19.48 7.71
CA LEU A 469 18.86 -18.24 6.96
C LEU A 469 19.34 -17.02 7.75
N ARG A 470 19.18 -17.05 9.09
CA ARG A 470 19.71 -16.00 9.99
C ARG A 470 21.21 -15.81 9.81
N ASN A 471 21.96 -16.89 9.66
CA ASN A 471 23.41 -16.83 9.44
C ASN A 471 23.79 -16.11 8.14
N LEU A 472 22.93 -16.11 7.12
CA LEU A 472 23.15 -15.33 5.90
C LEU A 472 23.06 -13.82 6.12
N MET A 473 22.41 -13.35 7.19
CA MET A 473 22.32 -11.93 7.52
C MET A 473 23.45 -11.47 8.43
N ILE A 474 23.81 -12.28 9.44
CA ILE A 474 24.67 -11.87 10.55
C ILE A 474 26.14 -12.24 10.32
N SER A 475 26.43 -13.29 9.55
CA SER A 475 27.81 -13.75 9.39
C SER A 475 28.65 -12.80 8.54
N ASP A 476 29.84 -12.46 9.02
CA ASP A 476 30.88 -11.74 8.25
C ASP A 476 31.34 -12.49 7.01
N LEU A 477 31.18 -13.83 7.00
CA LEU A 477 31.52 -14.68 5.86
C LEU A 477 30.34 -14.87 4.90
N SER A 478 29.18 -14.26 5.18
CA SER A 478 28.02 -14.39 4.32
C SER A 478 28.27 -13.74 2.96
N PRO A 479 27.89 -14.40 1.84
CA PRO A 479 27.92 -13.78 0.52
C PRO A 479 26.92 -12.62 0.38
N LEU A 480 26.05 -12.38 1.37
CA LEU A 480 25.06 -11.32 1.39
C LEU A 480 25.37 -10.18 2.37
N ASN A 481 26.50 -10.24 3.10
CA ASN A 481 26.83 -9.29 4.17
C ASN A 481 26.71 -7.82 3.76
N GLU A 482 27.16 -7.46 2.54
CA GLU A 482 27.11 -6.07 2.04
C GLU A 482 25.69 -5.49 1.95
N TYR A 483 24.66 -6.36 1.88
CA TYR A 483 23.27 -5.94 1.83
C TYR A 483 22.68 -5.65 3.22
N TYR A 484 23.42 -5.95 4.30
CA TYR A 484 22.98 -5.74 5.67
C TYR A 484 23.97 -4.84 6.42
N PRO A 485 24.14 -3.58 5.98
CA PRO A 485 25.09 -2.69 6.62
C PRO A 485 24.63 -2.36 8.06
N PRO A 486 25.54 -2.33 9.04
CA PRO A 486 25.20 -2.01 10.44
C PRO A 486 24.80 -0.54 10.62
N ASP A 487 25.25 0.34 9.72
CA ASP A 487 24.85 1.74 9.67
C ASP A 487 24.62 2.16 8.22
N PHE A 488 23.77 3.15 8.01
CA PHE A 488 23.38 3.64 6.69
C PHE A 488 23.01 5.12 6.71
N GLU A 489 23.26 5.77 5.58
CA GLU A 489 22.93 7.17 5.38
C GLU A 489 21.42 7.36 5.19
N VAL A 490 20.93 8.49 5.68
CA VAL A 490 19.53 8.90 5.56
C VAL A 490 19.50 10.31 4.97
N ASP A 491 18.99 10.44 3.75
CA ASP A 491 18.87 11.73 3.06
C ASP A 491 17.44 12.29 3.21
N LEU A 492 17.31 13.45 3.85
CA LEU A 492 16.02 14.15 3.96
C LEU A 492 15.50 14.61 2.60
N ASN A 493 16.37 14.86 1.62
CA ASN A 493 16.06 15.32 0.27
C ASN A 493 14.96 16.40 0.20
N GLY A 494 15.11 17.45 1.02
CA GLY A 494 14.17 18.58 1.10
C GLY A 494 12.88 18.30 1.88
N LYS A 495 12.72 17.11 2.47
CA LYS A 495 11.62 16.82 3.39
C LYS A 495 11.95 17.31 4.80
N ARG A 496 10.92 17.81 5.50
CA ARG A 496 11.05 18.34 6.87
C ARG A 496 11.02 17.26 7.94
N ASN A 497 10.30 16.19 7.67
CA ASN A 497 10.08 15.14 8.63
C ASN A 497 11.09 14.02 8.41
N SER A 498 11.71 13.55 9.50
CA SER A 498 12.66 12.46 9.41
C SER A 498 12.04 11.26 8.72
N TRP A 499 10.81 10.85 9.06
CA TRP A 499 10.10 9.67 8.52
C TRP A 499 9.89 9.68 7.00
N GLU A 500 10.05 10.82 6.33
CA GLU A 500 9.97 10.95 4.87
C GLU A 500 11.34 10.85 4.17
N ALA A 501 12.42 10.74 4.94
CA ALA A 501 13.77 10.62 4.43
C ALA A 501 14.03 9.28 3.73
N ILE A 502 14.92 9.34 2.75
CA ILE A 502 15.36 8.23 1.93
C ILE A 502 16.45 7.47 2.69
N VAL A 503 16.27 6.15 2.83
CA VAL A 503 17.25 5.26 3.47
C VAL A 503 18.14 4.65 2.38
N LEU A 504 19.44 4.97 2.43
CA LEU A 504 20.41 4.57 1.41
C LEU A 504 21.05 3.23 1.78
N ILE A 505 20.40 2.12 1.41
CA ILE A 505 20.88 0.75 1.64
C ILE A 505 21.02 -0.02 0.31
N PRO A 506 22.08 -0.81 0.09
CA PRO A 506 22.33 -1.45 -1.20
C PRO A 506 21.17 -2.35 -1.68
N PHE A 507 20.70 -2.18 -2.91
CA PHE A 507 19.66 -3.04 -3.50
C PHE A 507 20.17 -4.49 -3.61
N ILE A 508 19.40 -5.46 -3.13
CA ILE A 508 19.79 -6.88 -3.17
C ILE A 508 19.71 -7.39 -4.60
N ASP A 509 20.80 -8.03 -5.06
CA ASP A 509 20.82 -8.80 -6.30
C ASP A 509 20.06 -10.12 -6.12
N GLU A 510 19.08 -10.38 -6.99
CA GLU A 510 18.23 -11.56 -6.91
C GLU A 510 19.03 -12.85 -7.07
N ASN A 511 19.94 -12.92 -8.04
CA ASN A 511 20.70 -14.14 -8.32
C ASN A 511 21.60 -14.49 -7.14
N ARG A 512 22.27 -13.50 -6.53
CA ARG A 512 23.09 -13.72 -5.34
C ARG A 512 22.27 -14.19 -4.14
N LEU A 513 21.11 -13.59 -3.91
CA LEU A 513 20.19 -14.01 -2.85
C LEU A 513 19.75 -15.47 -3.04
N LEU A 514 19.30 -15.82 -4.24
CA LEU A 514 18.82 -17.18 -4.55
C LEU A 514 19.96 -18.21 -4.51
N ASN A 515 21.16 -17.85 -4.98
CA ASN A 515 22.33 -18.73 -4.89
C ASN A 515 22.77 -18.98 -3.45
N ALA A 516 22.71 -17.97 -2.58
CA ALA A 516 22.99 -18.12 -1.15
C ALA A 516 21.94 -19.00 -0.45
N LEU A 517 20.68 -18.89 -0.84
CA LEU A 517 19.61 -19.76 -0.34
C LEU A 517 19.77 -21.22 -0.81
N ALA A 518 20.27 -21.42 -2.02
CA ALA A 518 20.48 -22.75 -2.59
C ALA A 518 21.56 -23.58 -1.86
N THR A 519 22.38 -22.95 -1.00
CA THR A 519 23.34 -23.68 -0.17
C THR A 519 22.72 -24.33 1.07
N ILE A 520 21.45 -24.01 1.38
CA ILE A 520 20.73 -24.52 2.54
C ILE A 520 19.82 -25.66 2.08
N ASP A 521 20.03 -26.87 2.61
CA ASP A 521 19.14 -28.01 2.39
C ASP A 521 17.87 -27.86 3.23
N THR A 522 16.85 -27.21 2.66
CA THR A 522 15.56 -26.99 3.31
C THR A 522 14.83 -28.25 3.79
N SER A 523 15.21 -29.44 3.29
CA SER A 523 14.61 -30.72 3.69
C SER A 523 15.14 -31.24 5.02
N THR A 524 16.38 -30.87 5.38
CA THR A 524 17.06 -31.34 6.59
C THR A 524 17.36 -30.23 7.59
N GLU A 525 17.59 -29.00 7.12
CA GLU A 525 17.98 -27.86 7.94
C GLU A 525 16.81 -26.99 8.42
N LEU A 526 15.61 -27.18 7.86
CA LEU A 526 14.39 -26.53 8.34
C LEU A 526 13.49 -27.54 9.07
N THR A 527 12.72 -27.04 10.02
CA THR A 527 11.63 -27.79 10.66
C THR A 527 10.43 -27.92 9.72
N ASP A 528 9.51 -28.86 10.01
CA ASP A 528 8.25 -28.98 9.26
C ASP A 528 7.41 -27.70 9.31
N GLU A 529 7.38 -27.02 10.46
CA GLU A 529 6.64 -25.76 10.63
C GLU A 529 7.25 -24.63 9.79
N GLU A 530 8.58 -24.56 9.70
CA GLU A 530 9.29 -23.60 8.86
C GLU A 530 9.10 -23.85 7.38
N ARG A 531 9.09 -25.12 6.95
CA ARG A 531 8.72 -25.48 5.58
C ARG A 531 7.28 -25.08 5.28
N CYS A 532 6.35 -25.41 6.18
CA CYS A 532 4.92 -25.10 6.02
C CYS A 532 4.66 -23.60 5.86
N ARG A 533 5.30 -22.73 6.68
CA ARG A 533 5.14 -21.26 6.54
C ARG A 533 5.86 -20.66 5.33
N ASN A 534 6.63 -21.46 4.58
CA ASN A 534 7.33 -21.04 3.36
C ASN A 534 6.61 -21.47 2.07
N GLU A 535 5.48 -22.17 2.19
CA GLU A 535 4.68 -22.59 1.04
C GLU A 535 3.69 -21.49 0.62
N GLU A 536 3.29 -21.52 -0.67
CA GLU A 536 2.21 -20.68 -1.18
C GLU A 536 0.87 -21.31 -0.82
N GLY A 537 -0.03 -20.48 -0.30
CA GLY A 537 -1.36 -20.87 0.15
C GLY A 537 -2.46 -20.62 -0.88
N LYS A 538 -3.71 -20.74 -0.41
CA LYS A 538 -4.92 -20.48 -1.18
C LYS A 538 -5.88 -19.59 -0.40
N ASN A 539 -6.79 -18.94 -1.13
CA ASN A 539 -7.91 -18.25 -0.52
C ASN A 539 -8.91 -19.25 0.08
N PHE A 540 -9.49 -18.93 1.23
CA PHE A 540 -10.54 -19.73 1.86
C PHE A 540 -11.89 -19.04 1.70
N ILE A 541 -12.92 -19.82 1.37
CA ILE A 541 -14.28 -19.30 1.14
C ILE A 541 -15.26 -20.00 2.08
N TRP A 542 -16.08 -19.21 2.77
CA TRP A 542 -17.25 -19.66 3.49
C TRP A 542 -18.50 -19.12 2.81
N HIS A 543 -19.31 -20.02 2.27
CA HIS A 543 -20.56 -19.62 1.63
C HIS A 543 -21.67 -19.39 2.66
N ALA A 544 -22.43 -18.33 2.41
CA ALA A 544 -23.67 -18.04 3.09
C ALA A 544 -24.62 -19.24 3.04
N GLN A 545 -25.06 -19.70 4.21
CA GLN A 545 -26.14 -20.69 4.26
C GLN A 545 -27.44 -20.00 3.81
N PRO A 546 -28.19 -20.57 2.84
CA PRO A 546 -29.47 -19.98 2.45
C PRO A 546 -30.38 -19.92 3.67
N LYS A 547 -30.98 -18.74 3.93
CA LYS A 547 -32.00 -18.58 4.98
C LYS A 547 -33.04 -19.66 4.73
N ARG A 548 -33.08 -20.71 5.56
CA ARG A 548 -34.20 -21.64 5.58
C ARG A 548 -35.42 -20.80 5.91
N HIS A 549 -36.25 -20.50 4.91
CA HIS A 549 -37.58 -19.99 5.17
C HIS A 549 -38.21 -20.98 6.14
N SER A 550 -38.50 -20.54 7.36
CA SER A 550 -39.31 -21.30 8.30
C SER A 550 -40.74 -21.33 7.77
N SER A 551 -40.97 -22.09 6.69
CA SER A 551 -42.31 -22.43 6.26
C SER A 551 -42.88 -23.39 7.29
N ARG A 552 -43.79 -22.85 8.10
CA ARG A 552 -44.76 -23.52 8.97
C ARG A 552 -44.24 -23.99 10.34
N LEU A 553 -44.70 -23.26 11.37
CA LEU A 553 -44.90 -23.78 12.73
C LEU A 553 -45.50 -25.19 12.67
N PRO A 554 -44.85 -26.22 13.24
CA PRO A 554 -45.46 -27.54 13.35
C PRO A 554 -46.62 -27.44 14.35
N ARG A 555 -47.83 -27.74 13.89
CA ARG A 555 -48.95 -28.03 14.79
C ARG A 555 -48.52 -29.09 15.79
N ARG A 556 -48.62 -28.78 17.08
CA ARG A 556 -48.47 -29.72 18.20
C ARG A 556 -49.19 -31.04 17.88
N LYS A 557 -48.43 -32.12 17.66
CA LYS A 557 -48.90 -33.48 17.89
C LYS A 557 -47.98 -34.13 18.92
N ARG A 558 -48.60 -34.61 20.00
CA ARG A 558 -47.99 -35.44 21.04
C ARG A 558 -47.51 -36.77 20.41
N GLY A 559 -46.34 -37.27 20.83
CA GLY A 559 -45.90 -38.64 20.50
C GLY A 559 -44.39 -38.89 20.61
N ILE A 560 -43.94 -39.23 21.82
CA ILE A 560 -42.95 -40.24 22.24
C ILE A 560 -41.82 -40.74 21.28
N SER A 561 -40.60 -40.77 21.89
CA SER A 561 -39.41 -41.64 21.76
C SER A 561 -38.33 -41.46 20.67
N LEU A 562 -37.12 -41.19 21.20
CA LEU A 562 -35.80 -41.84 20.99
C LEU A 562 -35.13 -41.87 19.60
N GLY A 563 -33.93 -41.27 19.54
CA GLY A 563 -32.76 -41.92 18.95
C GLY A 563 -32.10 -41.23 17.74
N ASN A 564 -30.80 -40.99 17.89
CA ASN A 564 -29.72 -40.91 16.90
C ASN A 564 -29.25 -39.54 16.36
N ASN A 565 -28.04 -39.20 16.84
CA ASN A 565 -26.86 -38.66 16.16
C ASN A 565 -27.04 -38.07 14.75
N TYR A 566 -26.82 -36.75 14.65
CA TYR A 566 -26.28 -36.11 13.45
C TYR A 566 -25.08 -35.24 13.86
N ARG A 567 -23.89 -35.67 13.44
CA ARG A 567 -22.70 -34.81 13.37
C ARG A 567 -22.84 -33.95 12.12
N HIS A 568 -22.81 -32.62 12.27
CA HIS A 568 -22.60 -31.69 11.16
C HIS A 568 -21.10 -31.39 11.09
N ASP A 569 -20.46 -31.86 10.04
CA ASP A 569 -19.08 -31.54 9.67
C ASP A 569 -19.18 -30.37 8.67
N SER A 570 -18.93 -29.14 9.13
CA SER A 570 -18.77 -27.96 8.28
C SER A 570 -17.28 -27.76 8.05
N ARG A 571 -16.75 -28.43 7.02
CA ARG A 571 -15.37 -28.23 6.56
C ARG A 571 -15.37 -27.26 5.38
N PRO A 572 -14.37 -26.37 5.28
CA PRO A 572 -14.20 -25.48 4.14
C PRO A 572 -13.98 -26.29 2.85
N VAL A 573 -14.38 -25.72 1.72
CA VAL A 573 -14.01 -26.22 0.38
C VAL A 573 -12.71 -25.52 -0.01
N GLU A 574 -11.68 -26.30 -0.34
CA GLU A 574 -10.36 -25.83 -0.79
C GLU A 574 -10.34 -25.23 -2.19
#